data_AF-X1LYZ3-F1
#
_entry.id   AF-X1LYZ3-F1
#
_cell.length_a   1.000
_cell.length_b   1.000
_cell.length_c   1.000
_cell.angle_alpha   90.00
_cell.angle_beta   90.00
_cell.angle_gamma   90.00
#
_symmetry.space_group_name_H-M   'P 1'
#
loop_
_entity.id
_entity.type
_entity.pdbx_description
1 polymer ?
#
loop_
_entity_poly.entity_id
_entity_poly.type
_entity_poly.pdbx_seq_one_letter_code
_entity_poly.pdbx_strand_id
1 'polypeptide(L)'
;MRNARRACGLGIYDFKQPQQDDAVWEMLVEAAWGYQWVQKPAPLTPEIRSVLYEHTQGVTDFLAKLMILGQRYAIQANIETLNPETFTHVANTKMKLLRPALAVLKSRDLAAMKRFEDLMPPDEQLEAMMSHQAAQISIGALAALRTTMVPNSSLSVRQQQPTDVLTPPPPKVVSVAQRIANHPSPMEALSAEGWLVSDAFEFSSSYRVSA
;
A
#
# COMPACT_ATOMS: atom_id res chain seq x y z
N MET A 1 17.89 17.66 -28.59
CA MET A 1 18.05 18.23 -27.22
C MET A 1 17.45 17.36 -26.10
N ARG A 2 16.22 16.83 -26.20
CA ARG A 2 15.60 15.96 -25.16
C ARG A 2 16.41 14.69 -24.88
N ASN A 3 16.90 14.02 -25.93
CA ASN A 3 17.70 12.79 -25.80
C ASN A 3 19.11 13.08 -25.29
N ALA A 4 19.71 14.20 -25.71
CA ALA A 4 21.01 14.66 -25.19
C ALA A 4 20.94 15.02 -23.70
N ARG A 5 19.84 15.63 -23.19
CA ARG A 5 19.67 15.86 -21.75
C ARG A 5 19.56 14.57 -20.94
N ARG A 6 18.97 13.51 -21.49
CA ARG A 6 18.92 12.19 -20.85
C ARG A 6 20.27 11.46 -20.90
N ALA A 7 21.05 11.67 -21.95
CA ALA A 7 22.37 11.07 -22.13
C ALA A 7 23.50 11.81 -21.38
N CYS A 8 23.35 13.12 -21.18
CA CYS A 8 24.37 14.01 -20.57
C CYS A 8 23.99 14.51 -19.17
N GLY A 9 22.81 14.17 -18.64
CA GLY A 9 22.48 14.39 -17.24
C GLY A 9 23.26 13.39 -16.38
N LEU A 10 23.91 13.88 -15.33
CA LEU A 10 24.71 13.15 -14.33
C LEU A 10 24.12 11.75 -13.98
N GLY A 11 24.49 10.73 -14.75
CA GLY A 11 24.30 9.32 -14.42
C GLY A 11 22.86 8.83 -14.28
N ILE A 12 22.71 7.51 -14.36
CA ILE A 12 21.54 6.81 -13.86
C ILE A 12 21.53 7.05 -12.34
N TYR A 13 20.51 7.74 -11.81
CA TYR A 13 20.26 7.74 -10.38
C TYR A 13 19.60 6.42 -10.02
N ASP A 14 20.34 5.58 -9.30
CA ASP A 14 19.83 4.34 -8.77
C ASP A 14 19.02 4.65 -7.50
N PHE A 15 17.69 4.72 -7.63
CA PHE A 15 16.77 4.93 -6.52
C PHE A 15 16.59 3.62 -5.74
N LYS A 16 17.65 3.21 -5.06
CA LYS A 16 17.59 2.11 -4.11
C LYS A 16 16.82 2.54 -2.87
N GLN A 17 16.17 1.57 -2.24
CA GLN A 17 15.59 1.76 -0.93
C GLN A 17 16.72 2.14 0.05
N PRO A 18 16.67 3.33 0.67
CA PRO A 18 17.76 3.79 1.50
C PRO A 18 17.79 3.01 2.80
N GLN A 19 18.99 2.85 3.37
CA GLN A 19 19.15 2.30 4.71
C GLN A 19 18.87 3.35 5.78
N GLN A 20 18.73 2.92 7.03
CA GLN A 20 18.45 3.82 8.16
C GLN A 20 19.50 4.93 8.31
N ASP A 21 20.77 4.57 8.08
CA ASP A 21 21.92 5.47 8.25
C ASP A 21 22.34 6.12 6.91
N ASP A 22 21.50 6.04 5.87
CA ASP A 22 21.76 6.66 4.58
C ASP A 22 21.53 8.18 4.66
N ALA A 23 22.53 8.97 4.25
CA ALA A 23 22.46 10.42 4.24
C ALA A 23 21.25 10.96 3.43
N VAL A 24 20.82 10.26 2.38
CA VAL A 24 19.64 10.63 1.60
C VAL A 24 18.36 10.45 2.42
N TRP A 25 18.28 9.36 3.21
CA TRP A 25 17.15 9.13 4.12
C TRP A 25 17.13 10.16 5.25
N GLU A 26 18.29 10.46 5.84
CA GLU A 26 18.39 11.49 6.88
C GLU A 26 17.89 12.84 6.39
N MET A 27 18.35 13.27 5.20
CA MET A 27 17.91 14.51 4.56
C MET A 27 16.39 14.52 4.31
N LEU A 28 15.84 13.40 3.84
CA LEU A 28 14.40 13.26 3.60
C LEU A 28 13.60 13.39 4.90
N VAL A 29 14.02 12.71 5.97
CA VAL A 29 13.36 12.77 7.28
C VAL A 29 13.44 14.16 7.86
N GLU A 30 14.60 14.84 7.77
CA GLU A 30 14.75 16.22 8.21
C GLU A 30 13.82 17.19 7.47
N ALA A 31 13.72 17.04 6.14
CA ALA A 31 12.80 17.84 5.34
C ALA A 31 11.34 17.56 5.70
N ALA A 32 10.95 16.30 5.85
CA ALA A 32 9.59 15.91 6.23
C ALA A 32 9.23 16.43 7.64
N TRP A 33 10.18 16.38 8.58
CA TRP A 33 10.00 16.84 9.96
C TRP A 33 9.78 18.35 10.08
N GLY A 34 10.18 19.13 9.07
CA GLY A 34 9.87 20.55 8.98
C GLY A 34 8.36 20.84 8.86
N TYR A 35 7.56 19.85 8.45
CA TYR A 35 6.11 19.99 8.29
C TYR A 35 5.36 19.44 9.50
N GLN A 36 5.38 20.20 10.60
CA GLN A 36 4.61 19.92 11.82
C GLN A 36 3.44 20.90 11.96
N TRP A 37 2.22 20.40 11.84
CA TRP A 37 0.97 21.14 12.00
C TRP A 37 0.29 20.86 13.35
N VAL A 38 1.09 20.69 14.40
CA VAL A 38 0.63 20.54 15.80
C VAL A 38 0.95 21.82 16.59
N GLN A 39 0.21 22.08 17.67
CA GLN A 39 0.43 23.31 18.46
C GLN A 39 1.77 23.35 19.18
N LYS A 40 2.37 22.20 19.49
CA LYS A 40 3.67 22.09 20.17
C LYS A 40 4.65 21.28 19.30
N PRO A 41 5.24 21.88 18.25
CA PRO A 41 6.26 21.22 17.45
C PRO A 41 7.46 20.80 18.29
N ALA A 42 8.01 19.62 18.02
CA ALA A 42 9.14 19.05 18.74
C ALA A 42 10.38 18.95 17.83
N PRO A 43 11.60 19.03 18.38
CA PRO A 43 12.81 18.78 17.60
C PRO A 43 12.90 17.32 17.15
N LEU A 44 13.52 17.08 15.99
CA LEU A 44 13.79 15.73 15.53
C LEU A 44 14.86 15.09 16.42
N THR A 45 14.50 14.02 17.12
CA THR A 45 15.44 13.25 17.95
C THR A 45 15.91 11.98 17.21
N PRO A 46 17.07 11.42 17.57
CA PRO A 46 17.52 10.13 17.02
C PRO A 46 16.51 9.00 17.22
N GLU A 47 15.81 9.01 18.35
CA GLU A 47 14.74 8.04 18.66
C GLU A 47 13.58 8.17 17.67
N ILE A 48 13.10 9.39 17.41
CA ILE A 48 12.05 9.64 16.43
C ILE A 48 12.50 9.18 15.04
N ARG A 49 13.73 9.51 14.63
CA ARG A 49 14.31 9.07 13.34
C ARG A 49 14.30 7.55 13.22
N SER A 50 14.69 6.84 14.28
CA SER A 50 14.67 5.37 14.33
C SER A 50 13.25 4.81 14.22
N VAL A 51 12.27 5.40 14.92
CA VAL A 51 10.87 4.94 14.86
C VAL A 51 10.25 5.19 13.48
N LEU A 52 10.54 6.33 12.86
CA LEU A 52 10.10 6.64 11.50
C LEU A 52 10.68 5.62 10.52
N TYR A 53 11.96 5.30 10.60
CA TYR A 53 12.55 4.25 9.75
C TYR A 53 11.95 2.88 10.04
N GLU A 54 11.81 2.48 11.31
CA GLU A 54 11.23 1.19 11.69
C GLU A 54 9.86 0.95 11.04
N HIS A 55 9.01 1.98 11.01
CA HIS A 55 7.64 1.87 10.51
C HIS A 55 7.45 2.22 9.03
N THR A 56 8.53 2.56 8.32
CA THR A 56 8.46 2.92 6.88
C THR A 56 9.47 2.15 6.03
N GLN A 57 10.52 1.61 6.66
CA GLN A 57 11.66 0.95 6.04
C GLN A 57 12.27 1.78 4.89
N GLY A 58 12.30 3.11 4.99
CA GLY A 58 12.87 3.95 3.93
C GLY A 58 11.93 4.24 2.75
N VAL A 59 10.69 3.74 2.77
CA VAL A 59 9.69 4.01 1.71
C VAL A 59 9.11 5.42 1.90
N THR A 60 9.42 6.33 0.97
CA THR A 60 9.04 7.75 1.03
C THR A 60 7.53 7.98 1.19
N ASP A 61 6.69 7.24 0.46
CA ASP A 61 5.24 7.37 0.56
C ASP A 61 4.72 6.95 1.95
N PHE A 62 5.32 5.92 2.55
CA PHE A 62 4.96 5.49 3.90
C PHE A 62 5.39 6.51 4.95
N LEU A 63 6.54 7.17 4.78
CA LEU A 63 6.96 8.27 5.65
C LEU A 63 5.95 9.42 5.60
N ALA A 64 5.57 9.87 4.42
CA ALA A 64 4.59 10.94 4.26
C ALA A 64 3.25 10.57 4.92
N LYS A 65 2.75 9.35 4.70
CA LYS A 65 1.52 8.86 5.31
C LYS A 65 1.61 8.77 6.82
N LEU A 66 2.73 8.26 7.36
CA LEU A 66 2.95 8.16 8.80
C LEU A 66 2.99 9.56 9.46
N MET A 67 3.63 10.55 8.81
CA MET A 67 3.62 11.94 9.25
C MET A 67 2.21 12.54 9.25
N ILE A 68 1.44 12.34 8.18
CA ILE A 68 0.05 12.85 8.09
C ILE A 68 -0.83 12.21 9.19
N LEU A 69 -0.79 10.89 9.32
CA LEU A 69 -1.60 10.16 10.29
C LEU A 69 -1.18 10.45 11.74
N GLY A 70 0.12 10.58 11.99
CA GLY A 70 0.67 10.99 13.29
C GLY A 70 0.14 12.32 13.76
N GLN A 71 0.14 13.32 12.87
CA GLN A 71 -0.40 14.65 13.16
C GLN A 71 -1.90 14.62 13.40
N ARG A 72 -2.66 13.89 12.57
CA ARG A 72 -4.11 13.72 12.77
C ARG A 72 -4.41 13.15 14.15
N TYR A 73 -3.72 12.08 14.53
CA TYR A 73 -3.88 11.46 15.84
C TYR A 73 -3.51 12.42 16.97
N ALA A 74 -2.38 13.11 16.88
CA ALA A 74 -1.93 14.06 17.91
C ALA A 74 -2.94 15.18 18.14
N ILE A 75 -3.58 15.69 17.08
CA ILE A 75 -4.62 16.72 17.14
C ILE A 75 -5.91 16.13 17.75
N GLN A 76 -6.36 14.97 17.27
CA GLN A 76 -7.59 14.32 17.75
C GLN A 76 -7.52 13.94 19.23
N ALA A 77 -6.38 13.40 19.67
CA ALA A 77 -6.11 13.00 21.04
C ALA A 77 -5.73 14.18 21.95
N ASN A 78 -5.67 15.42 21.41
CA ASN A 78 -5.31 16.63 22.14
C ASN A 78 -3.91 16.56 22.80
N ILE A 79 -3.02 15.72 22.26
CA ILE A 79 -1.60 15.61 22.63
C ILE A 79 -0.84 16.80 22.04
N GLU A 80 -1.18 17.16 20.80
CA GLU A 80 -0.65 18.34 20.09
C GLU A 80 0.88 18.36 19.99
N THR A 81 1.52 17.19 20.01
CA THR A 81 2.97 16.97 19.90
C THR A 81 3.21 15.64 19.18
N LEU A 82 4.23 15.59 18.31
CA LEU A 82 4.67 14.34 17.68
C LEU A 82 5.80 13.71 18.50
N ASN A 83 5.60 12.49 18.98
CA ASN A 83 6.57 11.73 19.75
C ASN A 83 6.68 10.27 19.23
N PRO A 84 7.71 9.51 19.67
CA PRO A 84 7.89 8.11 19.26
C PRO A 84 6.65 7.23 19.51
N GLU A 85 5.98 7.43 20.65
CA GLU A 85 4.78 6.70 21.03
C GLU A 85 3.61 6.95 20.07
N THR A 86 3.41 8.20 19.63
CA THR A 86 2.38 8.58 18.65
C THR A 86 2.57 7.84 17.35
N PHE A 87 3.78 7.82 16.79
CA PHE A 87 4.04 7.10 15.54
C PHE A 87 3.92 5.60 15.70
N THR A 88 4.40 5.05 16.81
CA THR A 88 4.28 3.63 17.11
C THR A 88 2.81 3.22 17.21
N HIS A 89 1.99 4.03 17.89
CA HIS A 89 0.56 3.81 18.00
C HIS A 89 -0.11 3.86 16.62
N VAL A 90 0.11 4.92 15.85
CA VAL A 90 -0.48 5.11 14.52
C VAL A 90 -0.07 4.02 13.54
N ALA A 91 1.21 3.61 13.54
CA ALA A 91 1.68 2.52 12.70
C ALA A 91 0.96 1.21 13.03
N ASN A 92 0.75 0.93 14.32
CA ASN A 92 0.10 -0.29 14.79
C ASN A 92 -1.42 -0.31 14.56
N THR A 93 -2.08 0.85 14.57
CA THR A 93 -3.54 0.95 14.43
C THR A 93 -3.95 1.27 12.99
N LYS A 94 -3.42 2.33 12.39
CA LYS A 94 -3.86 2.86 11.09
C LYS A 94 -3.10 2.28 9.90
N MET A 95 -1.88 1.78 10.11
CA MET A 95 -1.04 1.16 9.05
C MET A 95 -0.92 -0.36 9.20
N LYS A 96 -1.81 -1.00 9.95
CA LYS A 96 -1.77 -2.45 10.24
C LYS A 96 -1.67 -3.33 9.00
N LEU A 97 -2.33 -2.95 7.91
CA LEU A 97 -2.31 -3.68 6.63
C LEU A 97 -0.93 -3.69 5.96
N LEU A 98 -0.10 -2.68 6.23
CA LEU A 98 1.25 -2.56 5.65
C LEU A 98 2.29 -3.38 6.44
N ARG A 99 1.96 -3.84 7.65
CA ARG A 99 2.91 -4.53 8.52
C ARG A 99 3.54 -5.78 7.90
N PRO A 100 2.82 -6.66 7.18
CA PRO A 100 3.44 -7.81 6.53
C PRO A 100 4.48 -7.39 5.49
N ALA A 101 4.16 -6.40 4.65
CA ALA A 101 5.07 -5.83 3.66
C ALA A 101 6.31 -5.22 4.33
N LEU A 102 6.13 -4.39 5.36
CA LEU A 102 7.22 -3.78 6.12
C LEU A 102 8.09 -4.82 6.82
N ALA A 103 7.51 -5.90 7.34
CA ALA A 103 8.26 -6.99 7.97
C ALA A 103 9.15 -7.72 6.96
N VAL A 104 8.67 -7.89 5.73
CA VAL A 104 9.47 -8.46 4.63
C VAL A 104 10.60 -7.53 4.21
N LEU A 105 10.34 -6.22 4.10
CA LEU A 105 11.38 -5.24 3.83
C LEU A 105 12.46 -5.24 4.93
N LYS A 106 12.03 -5.35 6.19
CA LYS A 106 12.92 -5.40 7.35
C LYS A 106 13.76 -6.68 7.39
N SER A 107 13.18 -7.84 7.03
CA SER A 107 13.91 -9.12 7.05
C SER A 107 14.94 -9.23 5.94
N ARG A 108 14.86 -8.39 4.89
CA ARG A 108 15.70 -8.47 3.68
C ARG A 108 15.68 -9.85 3.02
N ASP A 109 14.60 -10.60 3.22
CA ASP A 109 14.44 -11.95 2.67
C ASP A 109 13.78 -11.88 1.29
N LEU A 110 14.59 -12.14 0.26
CA LEU A 110 14.17 -12.11 -1.13
C LEU A 110 13.06 -13.12 -1.43
N ALA A 111 13.03 -14.27 -0.74
CA ALA A 111 11.99 -15.27 -0.93
C ALA A 111 10.63 -14.76 -0.42
N ALA A 112 10.65 -14.01 0.68
CA ALA A 112 9.46 -13.35 1.21
C ALA A 112 9.05 -12.13 0.36
N MET A 113 10.02 -11.39 -0.21
CA MET A 113 9.76 -10.25 -1.11
C MET A 113 9.04 -10.67 -2.40
N LYS A 114 9.28 -11.87 -2.93
CA LYS A 114 8.54 -12.40 -4.10
C LYS A 114 7.02 -12.44 -3.92
N ARG A 115 6.52 -12.45 -2.68
CA ARG A 115 5.07 -12.38 -2.39
C ARG A 115 4.49 -10.99 -2.60
N PHE A 116 5.36 -9.98 -2.66
CA PHE A 116 5.02 -8.58 -2.86
C PHE A 116 5.84 -8.06 -4.05
N GLU A 117 5.33 -8.26 -5.27
CA GLU A 117 6.02 -7.92 -6.52
C GLU A 117 6.57 -6.49 -6.53
N ASP A 118 5.79 -5.52 -6.05
CA ASP A 118 6.16 -4.10 -5.97
C ASP A 118 7.31 -3.80 -4.98
N LEU A 119 7.67 -4.74 -4.11
CA LEU A 119 8.75 -4.58 -3.13
C LEU A 119 10.08 -5.19 -3.59
N MET A 120 10.10 -5.91 -4.72
CA MET A 120 11.35 -6.47 -5.21
C MET A 120 12.31 -5.37 -5.68
N PRO A 121 13.62 -5.51 -5.39
CA PRO A 121 14.62 -4.67 -6.02
C PRO A 121 14.52 -4.75 -7.56
N PRO A 122 14.67 -3.63 -8.29
CA PRO A 122 14.52 -3.62 -9.75
C PRO A 122 15.42 -4.64 -10.47
N ASP A 123 16.65 -4.81 -9.98
CA ASP A 123 17.61 -5.77 -10.52
C ASP A 123 17.09 -7.22 -10.39
N GLU A 124 16.55 -7.58 -9.22
CA GLU A 124 15.99 -8.91 -8.98
C GLU A 124 14.68 -9.14 -9.73
N GLN A 125 13.85 -8.10 -9.85
CA GLN A 125 12.63 -8.15 -10.66
C GLN A 125 12.98 -8.38 -12.14
N LEU A 126 14.01 -7.69 -12.65
CA LEU A 126 14.50 -7.89 -14.01
C LEU A 126 15.02 -9.31 -14.21
N GLU A 127 15.82 -9.84 -13.29
CA GLU A 127 16.29 -11.24 -13.34
C GLU A 127 15.13 -12.24 -13.31
N ALA A 128 14.12 -12.01 -12.48
CA ALA A 128 12.91 -12.83 -12.42
C ALA A 128 12.15 -12.82 -13.75
N MET A 129 11.97 -11.65 -14.35
CA MET A 129 11.32 -11.51 -15.67
C MET A 129 12.12 -12.22 -16.78
N MET A 130 13.44 -12.05 -16.79
CA MET A 130 14.33 -12.68 -17.78
C MET A 130 14.35 -14.21 -17.66
N SER A 131 14.35 -14.75 -16.44
CA SER A 131 14.32 -16.20 -16.20
C SER A 131 12.96 -16.83 -16.58
N HIS A 132 11.85 -16.14 -16.34
CA HIS A 132 10.53 -16.57 -16.82
C HIS A 132 10.41 -16.60 -18.36
N GLN A 133 10.99 -15.61 -19.06
CA GLN A 133 10.97 -15.55 -20.53
C GLN A 133 11.78 -16.69 -21.17
N ALA A 134 12.96 -17.02 -20.60
CA ALA A 134 13.79 -18.12 -21.08
C ALA A 134 13.08 -19.49 -20.96
N ALA A 135 12.24 -19.69 -19.94
CA ALA A 135 11.45 -20.90 -19.77
C ALA A 135 10.23 -20.99 -20.72
N GLN A 136 9.68 -19.85 -21.16
CA GLN A 136 8.52 -19.81 -22.06
C GLN A 136 8.87 -19.80 -23.55
N ILE A 137 10.09 -19.40 -23.93
CA ILE A 137 10.58 -19.56 -25.30
C ILE A 137 10.92 -21.05 -25.49
N SER A 138 9.91 -21.88 -25.73
CA SER A 138 10.14 -23.23 -26.18
C SER A 138 10.81 -23.15 -27.56
N ILE A 139 11.91 -23.88 -27.74
CA ILE A 139 12.57 -24.02 -29.04
C ILE A 139 11.56 -24.48 -30.12
N GLY A 140 10.50 -25.21 -29.70
CA GLY A 140 9.39 -25.61 -30.55
C GLY A 140 8.54 -24.46 -31.09
N ALA A 141 8.32 -23.38 -30.32
CA ALA A 141 7.54 -22.22 -30.76
C ALA A 141 8.30 -21.37 -31.81
N LEU A 142 9.62 -21.21 -31.65
CA LEU A 142 10.49 -20.58 -32.65
C LEU A 142 10.63 -21.44 -33.92
N ALA A 143 10.64 -22.77 -33.78
CA ALA A 143 10.61 -23.70 -34.91
C ALA A 143 9.28 -23.63 -35.68
N ALA A 144 8.15 -23.52 -34.97
CA ALA A 144 6.82 -23.38 -35.56
C ALA A 144 6.65 -22.09 -36.37
N LEU A 145 7.27 -20.98 -35.92
CA LEU A 145 7.31 -19.70 -36.64
C LEU A 145 8.16 -19.75 -37.93
N ARG A 146 9.10 -20.70 -38.06
CA ARG A 146 9.84 -20.92 -39.32
C ARG A 146 9.04 -21.70 -40.36
N THR A 147 8.04 -22.47 -39.95
CA THR A 147 7.30 -23.39 -40.83
C THR A 147 6.02 -22.83 -41.43
N THR A 148 5.59 -21.62 -41.08
CA THR A 148 4.34 -21.05 -41.58
C THR A 148 4.52 -20.26 -42.88
N MET A 149 4.80 -20.99 -43.96
CA MET A 149 4.21 -20.68 -45.27
C MET A 149 3.07 -21.67 -45.54
N VAL A 150 1.84 -21.14 -45.56
CA VAL A 150 0.54 -21.70 -46.00
C VAL A 150 -0.29 -22.48 -44.96
N PRO A 151 -1.62 -22.22 -44.85
CA PRO A 151 -2.44 -22.57 -43.70
C PRO A 151 -3.27 -23.84 -43.95
N ASN A 152 -3.66 -24.53 -42.87
CA ASN A 152 -5.05 -24.76 -42.44
C ASN A 152 -5.07 -25.92 -41.42
N SER A 153 -5.65 -25.71 -40.25
CA SER A 153 -6.55 -26.69 -39.63
C SER A 153 -7.16 -26.11 -38.35
N SER A 154 -8.47 -25.96 -38.41
CA SER A 154 -9.37 -25.63 -37.30
C SER A 154 -9.34 -26.71 -36.23
N LEU A 155 -9.11 -26.35 -34.98
CA LEU A 155 -9.33 -27.21 -33.82
C LEU A 155 -10.36 -26.56 -32.89
N SER A 156 -11.51 -27.23 -32.76
CA SER A 156 -12.64 -26.83 -31.93
C SER A 156 -12.33 -27.09 -30.45
N VAL A 157 -12.48 -26.07 -29.62
CA VAL A 157 -12.32 -26.16 -28.16
C VAL A 157 -13.65 -26.57 -27.54
N ARG A 158 -13.70 -27.78 -26.97
CA ARG A 158 -14.81 -28.27 -26.15
C ARG A 158 -14.76 -27.58 -24.78
N GLN A 159 -15.64 -26.63 -24.52
CA GLN A 159 -15.90 -26.14 -23.17
C GLN A 159 -16.66 -27.22 -22.39
N GLN A 160 -16.08 -27.69 -21.28
CA GLN A 160 -16.81 -28.42 -20.24
C GLN A 160 -17.28 -27.39 -19.21
N GLN A 161 -18.60 -27.28 -19.04
CA GLN A 161 -19.22 -26.53 -17.94
C GLN A 161 -19.00 -27.28 -16.62
N PRO A 162 -18.69 -26.60 -15.51
CA PRO A 162 -18.67 -27.22 -14.18
C PRO A 162 -20.10 -27.55 -13.74
N THR A 163 -20.31 -28.76 -13.23
CA THR A 163 -21.56 -29.22 -12.63
C THR A 163 -21.86 -28.46 -11.34
N ASP A 164 -22.99 -27.74 -11.35
CA ASP A 164 -23.54 -27.00 -10.21
C ASP A 164 -24.25 -27.97 -9.26
N VAL A 165 -23.73 -28.16 -8.05
CA VAL A 165 -24.37 -28.95 -7.00
C VAL A 165 -25.11 -27.98 -6.08
N LEU A 166 -26.44 -27.88 -6.26
CA LEU A 166 -27.32 -27.07 -5.42
C LEU A 166 -27.28 -27.55 -3.96
N THR A 167 -26.65 -26.76 -3.09
CA THR A 167 -26.98 -26.72 -1.66
C THR A 167 -28.09 -25.69 -1.46
N PRO A 168 -29.12 -25.95 -0.62
CA PRO A 168 -30.19 -24.99 -0.40
C PRO A 168 -29.64 -23.71 0.27
N PRO A 169 -30.13 -22.52 -0.13
CA PRO A 169 -29.63 -21.26 0.39
C PRO A 169 -29.95 -21.12 1.90
N PRO A 170 -29.03 -20.57 2.70
CA PRO A 170 -29.30 -20.27 4.10
C PRO A 170 -30.46 -19.26 4.23
N PRO A 171 -31.16 -19.24 5.37
CA PRO A 171 -32.29 -18.34 5.60
C PRO A 171 -31.88 -16.88 5.39
N LYS A 172 -32.74 -16.12 4.70
CA LYS A 172 -32.52 -14.69 4.42
C LYS A 172 -32.49 -13.90 5.73
N VAL A 173 -31.29 -13.72 6.29
CA VAL A 173 -31.06 -12.72 7.34
C VAL A 173 -31.29 -11.37 6.68
N VAL A 174 -32.36 -10.68 7.05
CA VAL A 174 -32.67 -9.35 6.52
C VAL A 174 -31.49 -8.43 6.82
N SER A 175 -30.82 -7.98 5.77
CA SER A 175 -29.64 -7.14 5.90
C SER A 175 -30.00 -5.84 6.62
N VAL A 176 -29.06 -5.28 7.39
CA VAL A 176 -29.24 -3.98 8.06
C VAL A 176 -29.72 -2.93 7.06
N ALA A 177 -29.17 -2.95 5.83
CA ALA A 177 -29.59 -2.08 4.74
C ALA A 177 -31.08 -2.22 4.36
N GLN A 178 -31.61 -3.46 4.28
CA GLN A 178 -33.03 -3.69 4.01
C GLN A 178 -33.93 -3.23 5.15
N ARG A 179 -33.46 -3.29 6.41
CA ARG A 179 -34.21 -2.77 7.56
C ARG A 179 -34.28 -1.25 7.54
N ILE A 180 -33.17 -0.58 7.25
CA ILE A 180 -33.10 0.89 7.16
C ILE A 180 -33.95 1.41 5.99
N ALA A 181 -33.91 0.74 4.82
CA ALA A 181 -34.67 1.15 3.64
C ALA A 181 -36.20 1.09 3.84
N ASN A 182 -36.66 0.14 4.66
CA ASN A 182 -38.08 -0.06 4.96
C ASN A 182 -38.54 0.71 6.22
N HIS A 183 -37.67 1.49 6.86
CA HIS A 183 -38.00 2.28 8.04
C HIS A 183 -38.85 3.52 7.67
N PRO A 184 -39.86 3.91 8.48
CA PRO A 184 -40.71 5.09 8.21
C PRO A 184 -39.92 6.41 8.10
N SER A 185 -38.77 6.51 8.78
CA SER A 185 -37.81 7.62 8.65
C SER A 185 -36.41 7.07 8.34
N PRO A 186 -36.06 6.85 7.06
CA PRO A 186 -34.78 6.25 6.69
C PRO A 186 -33.57 7.07 7.16
N MET A 187 -33.68 8.40 7.18
CA MET A 187 -32.61 9.29 7.63
C MET A 187 -32.30 9.15 9.12
N GLU A 188 -33.32 9.01 9.98
CA GLU A 188 -33.10 8.80 11.42
C GLU A 188 -32.52 7.42 11.70
N ALA A 189 -32.98 6.39 10.97
CA ALA A 189 -32.42 5.05 11.06
C ALA A 189 -30.95 5.00 10.62
N LEU A 190 -30.59 5.70 9.54
CA LEU A 190 -29.19 5.85 9.12
C LEU A 190 -28.35 6.58 10.18
N SER A 191 -28.91 7.62 10.81
CA SER A 191 -28.22 8.34 11.89
C SER A 191 -28.04 7.48 13.14
N ALA A 192 -29.05 6.71 13.53
CA ALA A 192 -29.02 5.83 14.71
C ALA A 192 -28.01 4.69 14.55
N GLU A 193 -27.86 4.17 13.33
CA GLU A 193 -26.86 3.14 13.00
C GLU A 193 -25.45 3.75 12.79
N GLY A 194 -25.30 5.08 12.86
CA GLY A 194 -24.02 5.77 12.69
C GLY A 194 -23.54 5.92 11.25
N TRP A 195 -24.42 5.76 10.26
CA TRP A 195 -24.11 5.86 8.83
C TRP A 195 -24.16 7.29 8.31
N LEU A 196 -24.85 8.18 9.02
CA LEU A 196 -24.81 9.62 8.75
C LEU A 196 -23.78 10.28 9.66
N VAL A 197 -22.72 10.77 9.03
CA VAL A 197 -21.74 11.65 9.67
C VAL A 197 -22.34 13.06 9.69
N SER A 198 -22.75 13.52 10.87
CA SER A 198 -23.35 14.85 11.09
C SER A 198 -22.32 15.99 11.04
N ASP A 199 -21.04 15.68 11.24
CA ASP A 199 -19.94 16.63 11.11
C ASP A 199 -18.85 16.04 10.20
N ALA A 200 -18.78 16.56 8.98
CA ALA A 200 -17.87 16.08 7.94
C ALA A 200 -16.40 16.34 8.26
N PHE A 201 -16.10 17.15 9.28
CA PHE A 201 -14.73 17.42 9.67
C PHE A 201 -14.17 16.29 10.55
N GLU A 202 -13.08 15.71 10.09
CA GLU A 202 -12.29 14.63 10.74
C GLU A 202 -11.77 15.01 12.14
N PHE A 203 -11.87 16.29 12.53
CA PHE A 203 -11.43 16.83 13.82
C PHE A 203 -12.58 17.22 14.77
N SER A 204 -13.83 16.96 14.37
CA SER A 204 -15.00 17.21 15.20
C SER A 204 -14.98 16.35 16.47
N SER A 205 -15.66 16.82 17.52
CA SER A 205 -15.79 16.08 18.78
C SER A 205 -16.37 14.68 18.59
N SER A 206 -17.23 14.50 17.59
CA SER A 206 -17.86 13.23 17.21
C SER A 206 -16.84 12.19 16.74
N TYR A 207 -15.80 12.60 16.01
CA TYR A 207 -14.76 11.71 15.50
C TYR A 207 -13.74 11.30 16.57
N ARG A 208 -13.58 12.09 17.65
CA ARG A 208 -12.63 11.80 18.74
C ARG A 208 -13.02 10.58 19.58
N VAL A 209 -14.30 10.22 19.63
CA VAL A 209 -14.81 9.14 20.49
C VAL A 209 -14.68 7.76 19.83
N SER A 210 -14.54 7.71 18.50
CA SER A 210 -14.56 6.48 17.72
C SER A 210 -13.18 5.98 17.26
N ALA A 211 -12.11 6.72 17.56
CA ALA A 211 -10.74 6.44 17.12
C ALA A 211 -9.91 5.75 18.20
#